data_AF-A0A930MD80-F1
#
_entry.id   AF-A0A930MD80-F1
#
_cell.length_a   1.000
_cell.length_b   1.000
_cell.length_c   1.000
_cell.angle_alpha   90.00
_cell.angle_beta   90.00
_cell.angle_gamma   90.00
#
_symmetry.space_group_name_H-M   'P 1'
#
loop_
_entity.id
_entity.type
_entity.pdbx_description
1 polymer ?
#
loop_
_entity_poly.entity_id
_entity_poly.type
_entity_poly.pdbx_seq_one_letter_code
_entity_poly.pdbx_strand_id
1 'polypeptide(L)'
;MAGELVDARSILSIGQRLEIFFENTEEGTSGYTSRVEDIVGDDLIVAMPLDERLVPIIPRVGENLYVLAGGDGCHYRFFSVHRGHGHHDGRIPTLRISIPEFVERFQKRGLFRTKVNLTATIRHIDAEGTIDAPTNVPVVDLSGSGLSFAWPRRLPIDTGVALDINDIPGIGTIEMMSKV
;
A
#
# COMPACT_ATOMS: atom_id res chain seq x y z
N MET A 1 -8.32 10.57 -14.53
CA MET A 1 -9.78 10.34 -14.65
C MET A 1 -10.38 10.55 -13.29
N ALA A 2 -11.45 11.34 -13.16
CA ALA A 2 -12.15 11.48 -11.89
C ALA A 2 -12.78 10.14 -11.52
N GLY A 3 -12.51 9.67 -10.31
CA GLY A 3 -13.06 8.46 -9.74
C GLY A 3 -14.54 8.60 -9.41
N GLU A 4 -15.21 7.47 -9.28
CA GLU A 4 -16.58 7.39 -8.78
C GLU A 4 -16.64 7.85 -7.32
N LEU A 5 -17.61 8.70 -6.97
CA LEU A 5 -17.89 9.07 -5.59
C LEU A 5 -18.78 8.00 -4.95
N VAL A 6 -18.38 7.50 -3.80
CA VAL A 6 -19.04 6.44 -3.06
C VAL A 6 -19.27 6.90 -1.62
N ASP A 7 -20.35 6.44 -0.99
CA ASP A 7 -20.64 6.72 0.41
C ASP A 7 -19.49 6.23 1.30
N ALA A 8 -18.95 7.10 2.14
CA ALA A 8 -17.77 6.79 2.94
C ALA A 8 -18.02 5.64 3.92
N ARG A 9 -19.22 5.56 4.51
CA ARG A 9 -19.56 4.56 5.53
C ARG A 9 -19.74 3.18 4.93
N SER A 10 -20.06 3.08 3.64
CA SER A 10 -20.10 1.81 2.92
C SER A 10 -18.72 1.21 2.63
N ILE A 11 -17.67 2.03 2.65
CA ILE A 11 -16.31 1.67 2.24
C ILE A 11 -15.34 1.56 3.42
N LEU A 12 -15.45 2.46 4.41
CA LEU A 12 -14.49 2.58 5.49
C LEU A 12 -14.79 1.56 6.59
N SER A 13 -13.79 0.74 6.91
CA SER A 13 -13.95 -0.37 7.88
C SER A 13 -12.77 -0.46 8.84
N ILE A 14 -13.01 -1.03 10.03
CA ILE A 14 -11.95 -1.34 11.00
C ILE A 14 -10.91 -2.28 10.38
N GLY A 15 -9.62 -2.05 10.69
CA GLY A 15 -8.48 -2.82 10.18
C GLY A 15 -8.00 -2.40 8.80
N GLN A 16 -8.71 -1.48 8.13
CA GLN A 16 -8.35 -0.99 6.80
C GLN A 16 -7.04 -0.20 6.84
N ARG A 17 -6.12 -0.49 5.90
CA ARG A 17 -4.84 0.23 5.80
C ARG A 17 -5.04 1.60 5.16
N LEU A 18 -4.35 2.58 5.74
CA LEU A 18 -4.38 3.97 5.29
C LEU A 18 -2.97 4.45 4.92
N GLU A 19 -2.89 5.34 3.93
CA GLU A 19 -1.77 6.27 3.76
C GLU A 19 -2.29 7.68 4.03
N ILE A 20 -1.62 8.43 4.90
CA ILE A 20 -2.01 9.78 5.32
C ILE A 20 -0.95 10.78 4.87
N PHE A 21 -1.40 11.86 4.25
CA PHE A 21 -0.58 12.97 3.79
C PHE A 21 -1.01 14.22 4.58
N PHE A 22 -0.03 14.83 5.25
CA PHE A 22 -0.20 16.05 6.06
C PHE A 22 0.10 17.29 5.20
N GLU A 23 -0.35 18.49 5.61
CA GLU A 23 -0.22 19.71 4.79
C GLU A 23 1.24 20.04 4.43
N ASN A 24 2.20 19.68 5.29
CA ASN A 24 3.62 19.93 5.08
C ASN A 24 4.37 18.76 4.40
N THR A 25 3.64 17.78 3.86
CA THR A 25 4.28 16.66 3.14
C THR A 25 4.73 17.17 1.77
N GLU A 26 6.03 17.06 1.46
CA GLU A 26 6.54 17.48 0.15
C GLU A 26 5.85 16.72 -0.99
N GLU A 27 5.63 17.39 -2.14
CA GLU A 27 5.12 16.72 -3.33
C GLU A 27 6.07 15.59 -3.75
N GLY A 28 5.52 14.39 -3.93
CA GLY A 28 6.30 13.20 -4.28
C GLY A 28 6.75 12.34 -3.08
N THR A 29 6.49 12.77 -1.84
CA THR A 29 6.72 11.92 -0.66
C THR A 29 5.69 10.78 -0.58
N SER A 30 6.12 9.60 -0.14
CA SER A 30 5.20 8.52 0.19
C SER A 30 4.35 8.90 1.40
N GLY A 31 3.05 8.60 1.37
CA GLY A 31 2.15 8.87 2.50
C GLY A 31 2.53 8.03 3.73
N TYR A 32 2.27 8.57 4.92
CA TYR A 32 2.57 7.87 6.17
C TYR A 32 1.59 6.71 6.37
N THR A 33 2.12 5.52 6.64
CA THR A 33 1.29 4.33 6.83
C THR A 33 0.55 4.39 8.16
N SER A 34 -0.73 4.03 8.13
CA SER A 34 -1.60 3.91 9.28
C SER A 34 -2.66 2.81 9.04
N ARG A 35 -3.57 2.65 9.99
CA ARG A 35 -4.67 1.69 9.95
C ARG A 35 -5.86 2.23 10.75
N VAL A 36 -7.07 1.93 10.30
CA VAL A 36 -8.28 2.18 11.08
C VAL A 36 -8.32 1.25 12.28
N GLU A 37 -8.28 1.80 13.48
CA GLU A 37 -8.41 1.05 14.73
C GLU A 37 -9.87 1.02 15.20
N ASP A 38 -10.63 2.10 15.00
CA ASP A 38 -12.04 2.17 15.39
C ASP A 38 -12.80 3.25 14.59
N ILE A 39 -14.13 3.18 14.62
CA ILE A 39 -15.05 4.13 14.00
C ILE A 39 -16.09 4.56 15.02
N VAL A 40 -16.04 5.83 15.47
CA VAL A 40 -16.89 6.35 16.54
C VAL A 40 -17.65 7.58 16.05
N GLY A 41 -18.96 7.44 15.82
CA GLY A 41 -19.78 8.53 15.30
C GLY A 41 -19.28 8.99 13.92
N ASP A 42 -18.88 10.26 13.82
CA ASP A 42 -18.31 10.88 12.62
C ASP A 42 -16.77 10.92 12.63
N ASP A 43 -16.15 10.07 13.43
CA ASP A 43 -14.69 10.00 13.57
C ASP A 43 -14.13 8.63 13.23
N LEU A 44 -13.01 8.67 12.51
CA LEU A 44 -12.08 7.57 12.34
C LEU A 44 -10.98 7.68 13.39
N ILE A 45 -10.83 6.62 14.18
CA ILE A 45 -9.69 6.44 15.06
C ILE A 45 -8.66 5.62 14.30
N VAL A 46 -7.51 6.23 14.03
CA VAL A 46 -6.46 5.63 13.20
C VAL A 46 -5.17 5.51 13.99
N ALA A 47 -4.41 4.43 13.78
CA ALA A 47 -3.11 4.23 14.41
C ALA A 47 -2.19 5.43 14.14
N MET A 48 -1.45 5.86 15.15
CA MET A 48 -0.52 6.99 15.02
C MET A 48 0.48 6.73 13.89
N PRO A 49 0.50 7.55 12.83
CA PRO A 49 1.48 7.42 11.76
C PRO A 49 2.87 7.75 12.31
N LEU A 50 3.88 6.99 11.86
CA LEU A 50 5.27 7.16 12.25
C LEU A 50 6.11 7.52 11.02
N ASP A 51 7.14 8.35 11.19
CA ASP A 51 8.16 8.55 10.16
C ASP A 51 9.15 7.36 10.08
N GLU A 52 10.11 7.47 9.16
CA GLU A 52 11.17 6.47 8.95
C GLU A 52 12.05 6.25 10.20
N ARG A 53 12.08 7.21 11.13
CA ARG A 53 12.81 7.15 12.40
C ARG A 53 11.92 6.66 13.55
N LEU A 54 10.72 6.19 13.24
CA LEU A 54 9.70 5.73 14.19
C LEU A 54 9.20 6.83 15.14
N VAL A 55 9.28 8.10 14.71
CA VAL A 55 8.77 9.25 15.45
C VAL A 55 7.30 9.49 15.08
N PRO A 56 6.40 9.63 16.06
CA PRO A 56 5.01 9.98 15.83
C PRO A 56 4.82 11.28 15.05
N ILE A 57 3.98 11.25 14.03
CA ILE A 57 3.57 12.43 13.27
C ILE A 57 2.22 12.90 13.79
N ILE A 58 2.26 14.02 14.51
CA ILE A 58 1.09 14.62 15.17
C ILE A 58 0.78 15.96 14.47
N PRO A 59 -0.23 16.01 13.60
CA PRO A 59 -0.66 17.26 12.98
C PRO A 59 -1.31 18.22 13.99
N ARG A 60 -1.54 19.48 13.57
CA ARG A 60 -2.29 20.43 14.39
C ARG A 60 -3.77 20.10 14.36
N VAL A 61 -4.47 20.34 15.46
CA VAL A 61 -5.94 20.18 15.46
C VAL A 61 -6.55 21.18 14.48
N GLY A 62 -7.44 20.71 13.62
CA GLY A 62 -8.03 21.46 12.51
C GLY A 62 -7.26 21.37 11.19
N GLU A 63 -6.09 20.74 11.16
CA GLU A 63 -5.30 20.56 9.93
C GLU A 63 -6.02 19.62 8.96
N ASN A 64 -5.99 19.96 7.67
CA ASN A 64 -6.54 19.10 6.63
C ASN A 64 -5.57 17.98 6.29
N LEU A 65 -6.10 16.78 6.18
CA LEU A 65 -5.39 15.57 5.85
C LEU A 65 -5.91 15.05 4.52
N TYR A 66 -5.02 14.59 3.66
CA TYR A 66 -5.39 13.79 2.50
C TYR A 66 -5.12 12.32 2.82
N VAL A 67 -6.12 11.46 2.62
CA VAL A 67 -6.09 10.07 3.06
C VAL A 67 -6.37 9.15 1.89
N LEU A 68 -5.59 8.09 1.76
CA LEU A 68 -5.82 6.97 0.86
C LEU A 68 -6.13 5.71 1.67
N ALA A 69 -7.37 5.22 1.59
CA ALA A 69 -7.79 3.97 2.20
C ALA A 69 -7.72 2.83 1.19
N GLY A 70 -7.01 1.75 1.50
CA GLY A 70 -6.96 0.57 0.63
C GLY A 70 -8.21 -0.31 0.81
N GLY A 71 -8.86 -0.74 -0.27
CA GLY A 71 -10.05 -1.60 -0.21
C GLY A 71 -10.48 -2.12 -1.58
N ASP A 72 -11.10 -3.29 -1.64
CA ASP A 72 -11.67 -3.91 -2.86
C ASP A 72 -10.75 -3.91 -4.09
N GLY A 73 -9.44 -4.10 -3.88
CA GLY A 73 -8.45 -4.11 -4.95
C GLY A 73 -8.13 -2.74 -5.56
N CYS A 74 -8.65 -1.65 -4.99
CA CYS A 74 -8.29 -0.26 -5.32
C CYS A 74 -7.97 0.55 -4.07
N HIS A 75 -7.83 1.87 -4.24
CA HIS A 75 -7.75 2.82 -3.13
C HIS A 75 -8.97 3.73 -3.19
N TYR A 76 -9.31 4.33 -2.06
CA TYR A 76 -10.32 5.37 -1.94
C TYR A 76 -9.65 6.60 -1.35
N ARG A 77 -9.81 7.74 -2.01
CA ARG A 77 -9.18 8.99 -1.60
C ARG A 77 -10.20 9.97 -1.06
N PHE A 78 -9.81 10.71 -0.02
CA PHE A 78 -10.65 11.73 0.57
C PHE A 78 -9.85 12.73 1.40
N PHE A 79 -10.46 13.88 1.65
CA PHE A 79 -9.98 14.84 2.62
C PHE A 79 -10.64 14.58 3.98
N SER A 80 -9.86 14.78 5.02
CA SER A 80 -10.28 14.64 6.40
C SER A 80 -9.67 15.78 7.24
N VAL A 81 -10.18 16.01 8.44
CA VAL A 81 -9.67 17.00 9.37
C VAL A 81 -9.17 16.28 10.62
N HIS A 82 -7.96 16.63 11.07
CA HIS A 82 -7.46 16.16 12.36
C HIS A 82 -8.24 16.81 13.51
N ARG A 83 -8.92 16.00 14.32
CA ARG A 83 -9.74 16.47 15.45
C ARG A 83 -9.04 16.29 16.81
N GLY A 84 -8.00 15.46 16.88
CA GLY A 84 -7.20 15.27 18.07
C GLY A 84 -6.41 13.96 18.02
N HIS A 85 -5.66 13.69 19.08
CA HIS A 85 -4.89 12.46 19.25
C HIS A 85 -5.05 11.93 20.67
N GLY A 86 -4.75 10.66 20.87
CA GLY A 86 -4.95 10.01 22.16
C GLY A 86 -4.49 8.56 22.14
N HIS A 87 -5.13 7.74 22.98
CA HIS A 87 -4.91 6.32 23.01
C HIS A 87 -6.23 5.58 22.81
N HIS A 88 -6.27 4.65 21.85
CA HIS A 88 -7.34 3.66 21.75
C HIS A 88 -7.05 2.50 22.72
N ASP A 89 -8.07 2.09 23.46
CA ASP A 89 -8.00 1.10 24.56
C ASP A 89 -6.88 1.35 25.58
N GLY A 90 -6.48 2.62 25.75
CA GLY A 90 -5.42 3.04 26.66
C GLY A 90 -4.01 2.55 26.30
N ARG A 91 -3.80 1.96 25.11
CA ARG A 91 -2.53 1.32 24.75
C ARG A 91 -2.00 1.69 23.38
N ILE A 92 -2.87 1.97 22.43
CA ILE A 92 -2.48 2.23 21.04
C ILE A 92 -2.52 3.74 20.83
N PRO A 93 -1.39 4.42 20.57
CA PRO A 93 -1.41 5.83 20.18
C PRO A 93 -2.19 6.00 18.87
N THR A 94 -3.11 6.95 18.83
CA THR A 94 -4.02 7.14 17.69
C THR A 94 -4.25 8.61 17.35
N LEU A 95 -4.56 8.87 16.09
CA LEU A 95 -5.20 10.11 15.65
C LEU A 95 -6.71 9.91 15.54
N ARG A 96 -7.47 10.96 15.83
CA ARG A 96 -8.91 11.08 15.58
C ARG A 96 -9.10 12.03 14.41
N ILE A 97 -9.67 11.53 13.32
CA ILE A 97 -9.85 12.27 12.07
C ILE A 97 -11.31 12.19 11.62
N SER A 98 -11.82 13.22 10.93
CA SER A 98 -13.22 13.25 10.49
C SER A 98 -13.53 12.25 9.38
N ILE A 99 -14.73 11.67 9.39
CA ILE A 99 -15.27 10.89 8.26
C ILE A 99 -15.95 11.86 7.27
N PRO A 100 -15.58 11.88 5.98
CA PRO A 100 -16.32 12.65 4.97
C PRO A 100 -17.64 11.95 4.61
N GLU A 101 -18.57 12.63 3.95
CA GLU A 101 -19.80 12.01 3.45
C GLU A 101 -19.50 11.04 2.29
N PHE A 102 -18.64 11.47 1.36
CA PHE A 102 -18.25 10.69 0.18
C PHE A 102 -16.74 10.53 0.09
N VAL A 103 -16.31 9.39 -0.46
CA VAL A 103 -14.92 9.11 -0.84
C VAL A 103 -14.84 8.89 -2.34
N GLU A 104 -13.71 9.20 -2.95
CA GLU A 104 -13.50 8.99 -4.38
C GLU A 104 -12.72 7.69 -4.62
N ARG A 105 -13.27 6.79 -5.44
CA ARG A 105 -12.58 5.57 -5.86
C ARG A 105 -11.39 5.92 -6.76
N PHE A 106 -10.19 5.57 -6.32
CA PHE A 106 -8.93 5.91 -6.98
C PHE A 106 -8.12 4.66 -7.33
N GLN A 107 -7.92 4.43 -8.63
CA GLN A 107 -7.09 3.34 -9.12
C GLN A 107 -5.65 3.83 -9.35
N LYS A 108 -4.73 3.42 -8.47
CA LYS A 108 -3.28 3.69 -8.62
C LYS A 108 -2.65 2.90 -9.79
N ARG A 109 -3.21 1.75 -10.15
CA ARG A 109 -2.60 0.83 -11.13
C ARG A 109 -3.10 1.09 -12.54
N GLY A 110 -2.18 1.28 -13.48
CA GLY A 110 -2.51 1.36 -14.91
C GLY A 110 -2.88 0.02 -15.55
N LEU A 111 -2.55 -1.11 -14.90
CA LEU A 111 -2.78 -2.46 -15.42
C LEU A 111 -3.40 -3.37 -14.36
N PHE A 112 -4.28 -4.26 -14.81
CA PHE A 112 -4.92 -5.26 -13.96
C PHE A 112 -3.89 -6.30 -13.49
N ARG A 113 -4.08 -6.77 -12.25
CA ARG A 113 -3.32 -7.87 -11.65
C ARG A 113 -4.24 -9.05 -11.41
N THR A 114 -3.86 -10.21 -11.91
CA THR A 114 -4.56 -11.46 -11.64
C THR A 114 -3.78 -12.32 -10.66
N LYS A 115 -4.49 -12.91 -9.70
CA LYS A 115 -3.92 -13.97 -8.86
C LYS A 115 -3.65 -15.20 -9.74
N VAL A 116 -2.53 -15.86 -9.49
CA VAL A 116 -2.11 -17.04 -10.24
C VAL A 116 -1.57 -18.10 -9.28
N ASN A 117 -1.55 -19.34 -9.74
CA ASN A 117 -0.89 -20.43 -9.06
C ASN A 117 0.24 -20.95 -9.95
N LEU A 118 1.30 -20.14 -10.08
CA LEU A 118 2.46 -20.40 -10.91
C LEU A 118 3.74 -20.36 -10.06
N THR A 119 4.80 -20.99 -10.55
CA THR A 119 6.14 -20.91 -9.96
C THR A 119 7.05 -20.15 -10.92
N ALA A 120 7.90 -19.28 -10.38
CA ALA A 120 8.96 -18.62 -11.12
C ALA A 120 10.32 -19.09 -10.60
N THR A 121 11.29 -19.22 -11.49
CA THR A 121 12.70 -19.35 -11.13
C THR A 121 13.31 -17.96 -11.09
N ILE A 122 13.82 -17.57 -9.94
CA ILE A 122 14.34 -16.22 -9.68
C ILE A 122 15.84 -16.31 -9.41
N ARG A 123 16.61 -15.43 -10.03
CA ARG A 123 18.02 -15.15 -9.70
C ARG A 123 18.12 -13.68 -9.32
N HIS A 124 18.40 -13.42 -8.05
CA HIS A 124 18.65 -12.06 -7.57
C HIS A 124 20.06 -11.61 -7.95
N ILE A 125 20.19 -10.34 -8.29
CA ILE A 125 21.43 -9.68 -8.68
C ILE A 125 21.65 -8.54 -7.71
N ASP A 126 22.67 -8.66 -6.86
CA ASP A 126 22.97 -7.63 -5.86
C ASP A 126 23.56 -6.36 -6.48
N ALA A 127 23.84 -5.36 -5.63
CA ALA A 127 24.34 -4.07 -6.07
C ALA A 127 25.75 -4.16 -6.71
N GLU A 128 26.52 -5.18 -6.34
CA GLU A 128 27.84 -5.49 -6.87
C GLU A 128 27.78 -6.30 -8.18
N GLY A 129 26.58 -6.73 -8.60
CA GLY A 129 26.36 -7.52 -9.81
C GLY A 129 26.52 -9.02 -9.62
N THR A 130 26.65 -9.50 -8.38
CA THR A 130 26.70 -10.94 -8.06
C THR A 130 25.33 -11.56 -8.30
N ILE A 131 25.31 -12.65 -9.06
CA ILE A 131 24.09 -13.39 -9.36
C ILE A 131 23.96 -14.55 -8.38
N ASP A 132 22.89 -14.53 -7.60
CA ASP A 132 22.55 -15.62 -6.67
C ASP A 132 22.15 -16.90 -7.43
N ALA A 133 22.24 -18.04 -6.74
CA ALA A 133 21.72 -19.30 -7.25
C ALA A 133 20.21 -19.22 -7.55
N PRO A 134 19.75 -19.88 -8.63
CA PRO A 134 18.33 -19.88 -8.99
C PRO A 134 17.48 -20.48 -7.87
N THR A 135 16.39 -19.80 -7.53
CA THR A 135 15.44 -20.24 -6.51
C THR A 135 14.03 -20.28 -7.10
N ASN A 136 13.35 -21.41 -6.95
CA ASN A 136 11.95 -21.53 -7.35
C ASN A 136 11.05 -20.95 -6.26
N VAL A 137 10.16 -20.05 -6.65
CA VAL A 137 9.27 -19.36 -5.73
C VAL A 137 7.85 -19.24 -6.28
N PRO A 138 6.84 -19.26 -5.40
CA PRO A 138 5.45 -19.09 -5.82
C PRO A 138 5.22 -17.64 -6.26
N VAL A 139 4.53 -17.51 -7.40
CA VAL A 139 4.03 -16.23 -7.92
C VAL A 139 2.69 -15.93 -7.27
N VAL A 140 2.57 -14.73 -6.71
CA VAL A 140 1.38 -14.25 -5.99
C VAL A 140 0.38 -13.60 -6.96
N ASP A 141 0.86 -12.75 -7.86
CA ASP A 141 0.06 -12.17 -8.94
C ASP A 141 0.90 -11.76 -10.16
N LEU A 142 0.24 -11.64 -11.31
CA LEU A 142 0.80 -11.19 -12.58
C LEU A 142 0.00 -10.00 -13.14
N SER A 143 0.70 -9.08 -13.80
CA SER A 143 0.14 -8.00 -14.62
C SER A 143 0.92 -7.86 -15.93
N GLY A 144 0.40 -7.05 -16.86
CA GLY A 144 1.09 -6.76 -18.12
C GLY A 144 2.45 -6.05 -17.98
N SER A 145 2.81 -5.53 -16.81
CA SER A 145 4.09 -4.82 -16.59
C SER A 145 4.93 -5.38 -15.45
N GLY A 146 4.56 -6.51 -14.84
CA GLY A 146 5.30 -7.05 -13.71
C GLY A 146 4.53 -8.09 -12.90
N LEU A 147 5.18 -8.61 -11.86
CA LEU A 147 4.68 -9.71 -11.05
C LEU A 147 5.03 -9.52 -9.57
N SER A 148 4.34 -10.25 -8.70
CA SER A 148 4.71 -10.39 -7.28
C SER A 148 5.02 -11.85 -6.97
N PHE A 149 6.05 -12.11 -6.17
CA PHE A 149 6.48 -13.44 -5.74
C PHE A 149 6.81 -13.45 -4.25
N ALA A 150 6.75 -14.63 -3.61
CA ALA A 150 7.16 -14.77 -2.22
C ALA A 150 8.66 -15.09 -2.12
N TRP A 151 9.40 -14.29 -1.37
CA TRP A 151 10.84 -14.50 -1.16
C TRP A 151 11.16 -14.77 0.31
N PRO A 152 12.10 -15.70 0.64
CA PRO A 152 12.39 -16.06 2.03
C PRO A 152 13.05 -14.95 2.86
N ARG A 153 13.74 -14.02 2.21
CA ARG A 153 14.47 -12.91 2.85
C ARG A 153 14.01 -11.57 2.30
N ARG A 154 14.32 -10.47 2.98
CA ARG A 154 14.09 -9.14 2.40
C ARG A 154 15.14 -8.90 1.31
N LEU A 155 14.69 -8.47 0.13
CA LEU A 155 15.57 -7.96 -0.92
C LEU A 155 15.60 -6.43 -0.83
N PRO A 156 16.75 -5.78 -1.04
CA PRO A 156 16.80 -4.33 -1.22
C PRO A 156 15.97 -3.94 -2.46
N ILE A 157 15.32 -2.79 -2.39
CA ILE A 157 14.59 -2.22 -3.54
C ILE A 157 15.63 -1.79 -4.59
N ASP A 158 15.25 -1.77 -5.87
CA ASP A 158 16.07 -1.36 -7.01
C ASP A 158 17.23 -2.30 -7.38
N THR A 159 17.38 -3.44 -6.70
CA THR A 159 18.31 -4.50 -7.13
C THR A 159 17.75 -5.31 -8.29
N GLY A 160 18.65 -5.94 -9.05
CA GLY A 160 18.28 -6.66 -10.26
C GLY A 160 17.69 -8.03 -9.95
N VAL A 161 16.79 -8.48 -10.82
CA VAL A 161 16.24 -9.84 -10.78
C VAL A 161 16.15 -10.39 -12.20
N ALA A 162 16.75 -11.54 -12.46
CA ALA A 162 16.41 -12.35 -13.62
C ALA A 162 15.32 -13.33 -13.21
N LEU A 163 14.23 -13.38 -13.97
CA LEU A 163 13.10 -14.26 -13.71
C LEU A 163 12.72 -15.07 -14.93
N ASP A 164 12.42 -16.35 -14.68
CA ASP A 164 11.91 -17.28 -15.66
C ASP A 164 10.57 -17.82 -15.15
N ILE A 165 9.50 -17.65 -15.93
CA ILE A 165 8.18 -18.24 -15.67
C ILE A 165 7.89 -19.22 -16.78
N ASN A 166 7.78 -20.49 -16.42
CA ASN A 166 7.41 -21.54 -17.36
C ASN A 166 5.89 -21.70 -17.43
N ASP A 167 5.41 -22.22 -18.56
CA ASP A 167 4.05 -22.70 -18.74
C ASP A 167 2.94 -21.66 -18.51
N ILE A 168 3.16 -20.41 -18.93
CA ILE A 168 2.07 -19.42 -18.96
C ILE A 168 1.04 -19.86 -20.00
N PRO A 169 -0.24 -20.09 -19.60
CA PRO A 169 -1.26 -20.58 -20.52
C PRO A 169 -1.41 -19.70 -21.76
N GLY A 170 -1.25 -20.30 -22.95
CA GLY A 170 -1.36 -19.61 -24.23
C GLY A 170 -0.16 -18.74 -24.64
N ILE A 171 0.88 -18.65 -23.80
CA ILE A 171 2.11 -17.87 -24.09
C ILE A 171 3.35 -18.76 -24.10
N GLY A 172 3.48 -19.69 -23.14
CA GLY A 172 4.68 -20.51 -22.96
C GLY A 172 5.63 -19.89 -21.92
N THR A 173 6.93 -19.93 -22.20
CA THR A 173 7.96 -19.44 -21.28
C THR A 173 8.20 -17.95 -21.44
N ILE A 174 8.32 -17.23 -20.32
CA ILE A 174 8.77 -15.84 -20.27
C ILE A 174 10.07 -15.78 -19.46
N GLU A 175 11.11 -15.21 -20.06
CA GLU A 175 12.38 -14.89 -19.42
C GLU A 175 12.58 -13.38 -19.48
N MET A 176 12.87 -12.74 -18.35
CA MET A 176 13.10 -11.29 -18.33
C MET A 176 14.02 -10.85 -17.19
N MET A 177 14.63 -9.69 -17.41
CA MET A 177 15.32 -8.92 -16.37
C MET A 177 14.38 -7.86 -15.82
N SER A 178 14.36 -7.71 -14.51
CA SER A 178 13.53 -6.73 -13.81
C SER A 178 14.28 -6.17 -12.60
N LYS A 179 13.58 -5.36 -11.81
CA LYS A 179 14.05 -4.84 -10.52
C LYS A 179 13.04 -5.18 -9.42
N VAL A 180 13.55 -5.31 -8.20
CA VAL A 180 12.73 -5.39 -6.98
C VAL A 180 12.05 -4.05 -6.71
#